data_AF-A0A0E3BJ06-F1
#
_entry.id   AF-A0A0E3BJ06-F1
#
_cell.length_a   1.000
_cell.length_b   1.000
_cell.length_c   1.000
_cell.angle_alpha   90.00
_cell.angle_beta   90.00
_cell.angle_gamma   90.00
#
_symmetry.space_group_name_H-M   'P 1'
#
loop_
_entity.id
_entity.type
_entity.pdbx_description
1 polymer ?
#
loop_
_entity_poly.entity_id
_entity_poly.type
_entity_poly.pdbx_seq_one_letter_code
_entity_poly.pdbx_strand_id
1 'polypeptide(L)'
;MKAVIGLDAPISQADFAEMVGISEARVSQLMSESVMTRGDTGHEWLLAYCERLRDQAAGRLGSELGGLDLTQERAALAREQREGQSIKNAVARKEYAPVGLLADVLGMVSSAVVDRFDQLEPMLAKACPDLPEEAKTAVLKVIAGARNEWIRGTTSLVTESLDAMLAEEGQAPDSDISEEGDGD
;
A
#
# COMPACT_ATOMS: atom_id res chain seq x y z
N MET A 1 4.31 44.40 -38.12
CA MET A 1 5.41 44.51 -37.13
C MET A 1 5.19 45.77 -36.31
N LYS A 2 4.46 45.62 -35.20
CA LYS A 2 4.25 46.54 -34.07
C LYS A 2 4.04 45.56 -32.91
N ALA A 3 4.60 45.69 -31.72
CA ALA A 3 5.13 46.85 -31.05
C ALA A 3 6.26 46.44 -30.09
N VAL A 4 7.21 47.35 -29.85
CA VAL A 4 7.91 47.37 -28.57
C VAL A 4 6.92 48.00 -27.61
N ILE A 5 6.22 47.16 -26.84
CA ILE A 5 5.26 47.59 -25.83
C ILE A 5 6.05 48.14 -24.66
N GLY A 6 5.77 49.38 -24.26
CA GLY A 6 6.31 49.95 -23.04
C GLY A 6 5.74 49.17 -21.85
N LEU A 7 6.59 48.39 -21.18
CA LEU A 7 6.20 47.61 -20.00
C LEU A 7 5.85 48.50 -18.80
N ASP A 8 6.23 49.77 -18.83
CA ASP A 8 5.96 50.76 -17.76
C ASP A 8 4.59 51.45 -17.91
N ALA A 9 3.81 51.11 -18.94
CA ALA A 9 2.47 51.64 -19.16
C ALA A 9 1.40 50.55 -18.94
N PRO A 10 0.15 50.93 -18.61
CA PRO A 10 -0.97 50.00 -18.58
C PRO A 10 -1.12 49.27 -19.91
N ILE A 11 -1.27 47.94 -19.85
CA ILE A 11 -1.37 47.07 -21.03
C ILE A 11 -2.79 46.50 -21.18
N SER A 12 -3.23 46.26 -22.41
CA SER A 12 -4.50 45.56 -22.66
C SER A 12 -4.34 44.04 -22.52
N GLN A 13 -5.46 43.34 -22.28
CA GLN A 13 -5.44 41.86 -22.20
C GLN A 13 -4.97 41.22 -23.51
N ALA A 14 -5.40 41.76 -24.65
CA ALA A 14 -5.01 41.27 -25.97
C ALA A 14 -3.51 41.47 -26.24
N ASP A 15 -2.98 42.66 -25.92
CA ASP A 15 -1.55 42.95 -26.12
C ASP A 15 -0.66 42.11 -25.19
N PHE A 16 -1.09 41.92 -23.94
CA PHE A 16 -0.37 41.04 -23.01
C PHE A 16 -0.42 39.58 -23.44
N ALA A 17 -1.59 39.10 -23.90
CA ALA A 17 -1.77 37.74 -24.41
C ALA A 17 -0.83 37.43 -25.59
N GLU A 18 -0.72 38.36 -26.53
CA GLU A 18 0.22 38.27 -27.65
C GLU A 18 1.68 38.27 -27.15
N MET A 19 2.02 39.14 -26.20
CA MET A 19 3.36 39.28 -25.66
C MET A 19 3.88 38.00 -24.98
N VAL A 20 3.06 37.32 -24.17
CA VAL A 20 3.47 36.10 -23.46
C VAL A 20 3.07 34.80 -24.18
N GLY A 21 2.39 34.90 -25.32
CA GLY A 21 2.03 33.74 -26.15
C GLY A 21 0.88 32.88 -25.59
N ILE A 22 -0.12 33.50 -24.96
CA ILE A 22 -1.33 32.81 -24.44
C ILE A 22 -2.59 33.38 -25.08
N SER A 23 -3.75 32.76 -24.85
CA SER A 23 -5.02 33.32 -25.33
C SER A 23 -5.49 34.49 -24.46
N GLU A 24 -6.20 35.45 -25.05
CA GLU A 24 -6.84 36.54 -24.29
C GLU A 24 -7.83 36.00 -23.24
N ALA A 25 -8.56 34.93 -23.57
CA ALA A 25 -9.42 34.22 -22.62
C ALA A 25 -8.64 33.72 -21.40
N ARG A 26 -7.40 33.25 -21.59
CA ARG A 26 -6.52 32.85 -20.48
C ARG A 26 -6.14 34.06 -19.63
N VAL A 27 -5.79 35.20 -20.22
CA VAL A 27 -5.52 36.44 -19.46
C VAL A 27 -6.74 36.87 -18.65
N SER A 28 -7.94 36.84 -19.25
CA SER A 28 -9.18 37.13 -18.52
C SER A 28 -9.40 36.18 -17.33
N GLN A 29 -9.03 34.91 -17.46
CA GLN A 29 -9.09 33.96 -16.35
C GLN A 29 -8.07 34.32 -15.25
N LEU A 30 -6.83 34.66 -15.60
CA LEU A 30 -5.81 35.09 -14.63
C LEU A 30 -6.27 36.30 -13.82
N MET A 31 -6.98 37.23 -14.47
CA MET A 31 -7.59 38.40 -13.82
C MET A 31 -8.74 38.01 -12.87
N SER A 32 -9.57 37.04 -13.26
CA SER A 32 -10.65 36.54 -12.40
C SER A 32 -10.15 35.76 -11.18
N GLU A 33 -8.97 35.17 -11.30
CA GLU A 33 -8.25 34.48 -10.24
C GLU A 33 -7.38 35.44 -9.40
N SER A 34 -7.55 36.76 -9.59
CA SER A 34 -6.81 37.82 -8.87
C SER A 34 -5.29 37.76 -8.99
N VAL A 35 -4.76 37.06 -10.00
CA VAL A 35 -3.32 37.00 -10.26
C VAL A 35 -2.82 38.28 -10.92
N MET A 36 -3.69 39.01 -11.62
CA MET A 36 -3.37 40.27 -12.29
C MET A 36 -4.45 41.30 -11.98
N THR A 37 -4.06 42.56 -11.77
CA THR A 37 -5.03 43.64 -11.48
C THR A 37 -5.23 44.52 -12.71
N ARG A 38 -6.47 44.94 -12.95
CA ARG A 38 -6.79 45.81 -14.08
C ARG A 38 -6.19 47.20 -13.87
N GLY A 39 -5.42 47.66 -14.85
CA GLY A 39 -4.79 48.99 -14.83
C GLY A 39 -3.31 48.93 -14.48
N ASP A 40 -2.79 47.78 -14.04
CA ASP A 40 -1.37 47.58 -13.82
C ASP A 40 -0.60 47.65 -15.15
N THR A 41 0.68 47.91 -15.00
CA THR A 41 1.64 47.96 -16.08
C THR A 41 1.94 46.57 -16.63
N GLY A 42 2.43 46.51 -17.88
CA GLY A 42 2.89 45.25 -18.47
C GLY A 42 3.99 44.56 -17.66
N HIS A 43 4.84 45.33 -16.96
CA HIS A 43 5.87 44.80 -16.08
C HIS A 43 5.28 44.05 -14.88
N GLU A 44 4.30 44.64 -14.22
CA GLU A 44 3.62 44.06 -13.04
C GLU A 44 2.89 42.76 -13.42
N TRP A 45 2.15 42.77 -14.54
CA TRP A 45 1.50 41.55 -15.04
C TRP A 45 2.52 40.45 -15.39
N LEU A 46 3.67 40.80 -15.96
CA LEU A 46 4.71 39.83 -16.29
C LEU A 46 5.31 39.19 -15.02
N LEU A 47 5.61 40.00 -14.00
CA LEU A 47 6.12 39.49 -12.73
C LEU A 47 5.12 38.54 -12.06
N ALA A 48 3.86 38.96 -11.95
CA ALA A 48 2.81 38.14 -11.36
C ALA A 48 2.56 36.84 -12.14
N TYR A 49 2.62 36.90 -13.48
CA TYR A 49 2.54 35.71 -14.32
C TYR A 49 3.71 34.75 -14.08
N CYS A 50 4.94 35.27 -14.03
CA CYS A 50 6.13 34.47 -13.78
C CYS A 50 6.14 33.86 -12.37
N GLU A 51 5.69 34.59 -11.35
CA GLU A 51 5.55 34.10 -9.98
C GLU A 51 4.60 32.91 -9.93
N ARG A 52 3.39 33.06 -10.49
CA ARG A 52 2.43 31.97 -10.62
C ARG A 52 3.01 30.74 -11.32
N LEU A 53 3.74 30.92 -12.43
CA LEU A 53 4.35 29.80 -13.14
C LEU A 53 5.41 29.07 -12.29
N ARG A 54 6.17 29.81 -11.46
CA ARG A 54 7.11 29.21 -10.52
C ARG A 54 6.40 28.42 -9.43
N ASP A 55 5.29 28.95 -8.90
CA ASP A 55 4.49 28.23 -7.90
C ASP A 55 3.80 26.99 -8.49
N GLN A 56 3.34 27.07 -9.73
CA GLN A 56 2.81 25.92 -10.46
C GLN A 56 3.89 24.85 -10.66
N ALA A 57 5.09 25.24 -11.10
CA ALA A 57 6.21 24.32 -11.31
C ALA A 57 6.72 23.71 -10.00
N ALA A 58 6.63 24.46 -8.89
CA ALA A 58 6.95 23.98 -7.55
C ALA A 58 5.83 23.14 -6.90
N GLY A 59 4.67 22.99 -7.56
CA GLY A 59 3.53 22.23 -7.05
C GLY A 59 2.70 22.94 -5.96
N ARG A 60 3.00 24.21 -5.66
CA ARG A 60 2.36 24.96 -4.55
C ARG A 60 0.93 25.42 -4.84
N LEU A 61 0.57 25.59 -6.13
CA LEU A 61 -0.79 26.01 -6.51
C LEU A 61 -1.90 25.00 -6.16
N GLY A 62 -1.56 23.72 -5.96
CA GLY A 62 -2.52 22.71 -5.51
C GLY A 62 -2.96 22.91 -4.05
N SER A 63 -2.09 23.50 -3.22
CA SER A 63 -2.30 23.58 -1.76
C SER A 63 -3.31 24.64 -1.31
N GLU A 64 -3.54 25.70 -2.10
CA GLU A 64 -4.38 26.84 -1.67
C GLU A 64 -5.82 26.81 -2.18
N LEU A 65 -6.11 26.03 -3.23
CA LEU A 65 -7.42 26.01 -3.91
C LEU A 65 -8.22 24.71 -3.71
N GLY A 66 -8.04 24.03 -2.58
CA GLY A 66 -8.85 22.85 -2.20
C GLY A 66 -8.79 21.68 -3.18
N GLY A 67 -7.82 21.68 -4.10
CA GLY A 67 -7.53 20.56 -4.97
C GLY A 67 -6.53 19.64 -4.27
N LEU A 68 -6.80 18.34 -4.25
CA LEU A 68 -5.88 17.34 -3.69
C LEU A 68 -4.47 17.59 -4.23
N ASP A 69 -3.49 17.81 -3.33
CA ASP A 69 -2.10 18.05 -3.71
C ASP A 69 -1.56 16.76 -4.36
N LEU A 70 -1.64 16.71 -5.69
CA LEU A 70 -1.19 15.59 -6.51
C LEU A 70 0.26 15.20 -6.21
N THR A 71 1.08 16.12 -5.69
CA THR A 71 2.45 15.83 -5.26
C THR A 71 2.46 15.00 -3.98
N GLN A 72 1.64 15.37 -3.00
CA GLN A 72 1.46 14.61 -1.76
C GLN A 72 0.86 13.24 -2.02
N GLU A 73 -0.19 13.14 -2.85
CA GLU A 73 -0.79 11.85 -3.20
C GLU A 73 0.21 10.93 -3.93
N ARG A 74 1.03 11.49 -4.84
CA ARG A 74 2.10 10.74 -5.51
C ARG A 74 3.19 10.32 -4.54
N ALA A 75 3.54 11.15 -3.56
CA ALA A 75 4.51 10.80 -2.53
C ALA A 75 3.97 9.68 -1.62
N ALA A 76 2.69 9.72 -1.25
CA ALA A 76 2.02 8.66 -0.49
C ALA A 76 2.01 7.34 -1.28
N LEU A 77 1.56 7.37 -2.54
CA LEU A 77 1.58 6.21 -3.43
C LEU A 77 3.00 5.62 -3.59
N ALA A 78 4.02 6.48 -3.73
CA ALA A 78 5.41 6.03 -3.83
C ALA A 78 5.90 5.33 -2.55
N ARG A 79 5.45 5.79 -1.37
CA ARG A 79 5.75 5.13 -0.09
C ARG A 79 5.11 3.74 -0.03
N GLU A 80 3.81 3.64 -0.33
CA GLU A 80 3.09 2.36 -0.35
C GLU A 80 3.68 1.38 -1.37
N GLN A 81 4.04 1.86 -2.56
CA GLN A 81 4.69 1.02 -3.57
C GLN A 81 6.06 0.49 -3.11
N ARG A 82 6.85 1.32 -2.42
CA ARG A 82 8.14 0.91 -1.87
C ARG A 82 7.97 -0.16 -0.79
N GLU A 83 6.97 0.00 0.08
CA GLU A 83 6.65 -0.98 1.11
C GLU A 83 6.17 -2.30 0.50
N GLY A 84 5.24 -2.26 -0.45
CA GLY A 84 4.80 -3.44 -1.19
C GLY A 84 5.95 -4.14 -1.92
N GLN A 85 6.90 -3.38 -2.48
CA GLN A 85 8.10 -3.95 -3.09
C GLN A 85 9.03 -4.58 -2.05
N SER A 86 9.15 -4.00 -0.85
CA SER A 86 9.90 -4.57 0.27
C SER A 86 9.35 -5.94 0.66
N ILE A 87 8.02 -6.06 0.81
CA ILE A 87 7.35 -7.33 1.12
C ILE A 87 7.62 -8.36 0.03
N LYS A 88 7.44 -7.99 -1.25
CA LYS A 88 7.73 -8.89 -2.38
C LYS A 88 9.19 -9.37 -2.39
N ASN A 89 10.13 -8.48 -2.08
CA ASN A 89 11.54 -8.84 -1.99
C ASN A 89 11.80 -9.81 -0.82
N ALA A 90 11.18 -9.58 0.34
CA ALA A 90 11.31 -10.44 1.50
C ALA A 90 10.73 -11.84 1.23
N VAL A 91 9.59 -11.93 0.55
CA VAL A 91 9.02 -13.20 0.07
C VAL A 91 9.97 -13.88 -0.93
N ALA A 92 10.54 -13.15 -1.89
CA ALA A 92 11.50 -13.69 -2.84
C ALA A 92 12.79 -14.20 -2.15
N ARG A 93 13.19 -13.58 -1.04
CA ARG A 93 14.30 -14.02 -0.18
C ARG A 93 13.93 -15.16 0.77
N LYS A 94 12.67 -15.58 0.81
CA LYS A 94 12.12 -16.59 1.72
C LYS A 94 12.16 -16.18 3.20
N GLU A 95 12.17 -14.88 3.48
CA GLU A 95 12.09 -14.32 4.83
C GLU A 95 10.63 -14.22 5.30
N TYR A 96 9.68 -14.10 4.36
CA TYR A 96 8.24 -14.10 4.62
C TYR A 96 7.53 -15.17 3.78
N ALA A 97 6.51 -15.79 4.36
CA ALA A 97 5.64 -16.75 3.68
C ALA A 97 4.16 -16.39 3.93
N PRO A 98 3.29 -16.50 2.91
CA PRO A 98 1.85 -16.32 3.10
C PRO A 98 1.30 -17.37 4.07
N VAL A 99 0.52 -16.94 5.07
CA VAL A 99 -0.01 -17.86 6.10
C VAL A 99 -0.89 -18.94 5.49
N GLY A 100 -1.74 -18.60 4.51
CA GLY A 100 -2.56 -19.59 3.80
C GLY A 100 -1.73 -20.71 3.15
N LEU A 101 -0.59 -20.36 2.54
CA LEU A 101 0.33 -21.36 1.97
C LEU A 101 0.93 -22.26 3.05
N LEU A 102 1.31 -21.70 4.21
CA LEU A 102 1.83 -22.47 5.33
C LEU A 102 0.78 -23.44 5.88
N ALA A 103 -0.47 -22.98 6.03
CA ALA A 103 -1.59 -23.80 6.48
C ALA A 103 -1.88 -24.95 5.51
N ASP A 104 -1.90 -24.68 4.19
CA ASP A 104 -2.11 -25.69 3.16
C ASP A 104 -1.02 -26.77 3.19
N VAL A 105 0.25 -26.35 3.26
CA VAL A 105 1.39 -27.28 3.35
C VAL A 105 1.32 -28.11 4.62
N LEU A 106 1.01 -27.50 5.76
CA LEU A 106 0.87 -28.22 7.03
C LEU A 106 -0.28 -29.23 7.01
N GLY A 107 -1.41 -28.87 6.40
CA GLY A 107 -2.55 -29.77 6.19
C GLY A 107 -2.19 -30.97 5.31
N MET A 108 -1.52 -30.70 4.18
CA MET A 108 -1.05 -31.75 3.27
C MET A 108 -0.06 -32.71 3.95
N VAL A 109 0.93 -32.18 4.68
CA VAL A 109 1.90 -32.98 5.42
C VAL A 109 1.22 -33.80 6.52
N SER A 110 0.29 -33.20 7.27
CA SER A 110 -0.46 -33.89 8.33
C SER A 110 -1.29 -35.05 7.81
N SER A 111 -1.96 -34.87 6.66
CA SER A 111 -2.70 -35.95 5.99
C SER A 111 -1.77 -37.09 5.57
N ALA A 112 -0.62 -36.77 4.97
CA ALA A 112 0.35 -37.78 4.53
C ALA A 112 0.91 -38.61 5.71
N VAL A 113 1.16 -37.98 6.86
CA VAL A 113 1.60 -38.66 8.09
C VAL A 113 0.51 -39.57 8.64
N VAL A 114 -0.73 -39.08 8.68
CA VAL A 114 -1.91 -39.85 9.10
C VAL A 114 -2.07 -41.12 8.25
N ASP A 115 -2.04 -40.98 6.92
CA ASP A 115 -2.14 -42.10 5.99
C ASP A 115 -1.02 -43.13 6.24
N ARG A 116 0.18 -42.65 6.58
CA ARG A 116 1.32 -43.52 6.88
C ARG A 116 1.11 -44.31 8.17
N PHE A 117 0.51 -43.71 9.19
CA PHE A 117 0.16 -44.41 10.44
C PHE A 117 -0.92 -45.46 10.22
N ASP A 118 -1.94 -45.17 9.41
CA ASP A 118 -3.00 -46.13 9.11
C ASP A 118 -2.48 -47.35 8.34
N GLN A 119 -1.37 -47.19 7.58
CA GLN A 119 -0.68 -48.29 6.90
C GLN A 119 0.27 -49.10 7.80
N LEU A 120 0.51 -48.73 9.06
CA LEU A 120 1.47 -49.42 9.92
C LEU A 120 1.03 -50.84 10.29
N GLU A 121 -0.27 -51.09 10.44
CA GLU A 121 -0.77 -52.41 10.80
C GLU A 121 -0.37 -53.51 9.80
N PRO A 122 -0.68 -53.40 8.49
CA PRO A 122 -0.27 -54.42 7.53
C PRO A 122 1.25 -54.52 7.39
N MET A 123 1.99 -53.43 7.59
CA MET A 123 3.45 -53.45 7.61
C MET A 123 4.00 -54.23 8.81
N LEU A 124 3.42 -54.03 9.99
CA LEU A 124 3.80 -54.72 11.22
C LEU A 124 3.50 -56.21 11.11
N ALA A 125 2.33 -56.58 10.58
CA ALA A 125 1.96 -57.97 10.32
C ALA A 125 2.93 -58.67 9.36
N LYS A 126 3.44 -57.95 8.35
CA LYS A 126 4.42 -58.48 7.40
C LYS A 126 5.83 -58.60 7.99
N ALA A 127 6.26 -57.62 8.77
CA ALA A 127 7.61 -57.56 9.34
C ALA A 127 7.78 -58.48 10.56
N CYS A 128 6.71 -58.64 11.35
CA CYS A 128 6.69 -59.41 12.59
C CYS A 128 5.49 -60.38 12.61
N PRO A 129 5.51 -61.46 11.81
CA PRO A 129 4.36 -62.35 11.65
C PRO A 129 3.99 -63.12 12.93
N ASP A 130 4.95 -63.36 13.81
CA ASP A 130 4.75 -64.10 15.07
C ASP A 130 4.49 -63.17 16.28
N LEU A 131 4.19 -61.89 16.04
CA LEU A 131 3.91 -60.94 17.11
C LEU A 131 2.60 -61.31 17.80
N PRO A 132 2.57 -61.46 19.14
CA PRO A 132 1.34 -61.75 19.86
C PRO A 132 0.27 -60.67 19.63
N GLU A 133 -0.99 -61.09 19.45
CA GLU A 133 -2.11 -60.17 19.16
C GLU A 133 -2.30 -59.11 20.25
N GLU A 134 -2.04 -59.44 21.51
CA GLU A 134 -2.08 -58.49 22.63
C GLU A 134 -1.02 -57.39 22.48
N ALA A 135 0.20 -57.75 22.05
CA ALA A 135 1.26 -56.79 21.80
C ALA A 135 0.97 -55.94 20.55
N LYS A 136 0.46 -56.55 19.48
CA LYS A 136 0.01 -55.85 18.27
C LYS A 136 -1.07 -54.82 18.58
N THR A 137 -2.08 -55.23 19.35
CA THR A 137 -3.18 -54.34 19.79
C THR A 137 -2.66 -53.18 20.64
N ALA A 138 -1.73 -53.45 21.57
CA ALA A 138 -1.13 -52.41 22.40
C ALA A 138 -0.39 -51.35 21.55
N VAL A 139 0.41 -51.80 20.58
CA VAL A 139 1.16 -50.91 19.66
C VAL A 139 0.21 -50.06 18.81
N LEU A 140 -0.81 -50.67 18.18
CA LEU A 140 -1.78 -49.95 17.36
C LEU A 140 -2.57 -48.91 18.19
N LYS A 141 -2.90 -49.24 19.44
CA LYS A 141 -3.58 -48.30 20.34
C LYS A 141 -2.71 -47.08 20.68
N VAL A 142 -1.41 -47.28 20.90
CA VAL A 142 -0.46 -46.18 21.15
C VAL A 142 -0.32 -45.31 19.90
N ILE A 143 -0.18 -45.91 18.71
CA ILE A 143 -0.10 -45.19 17.43
C ILE A 143 -1.38 -44.38 17.17
N ALA A 144 -2.55 -44.98 17.38
CA ALA A 144 -3.83 -44.28 17.23
C ALA A 144 -3.96 -43.11 18.21
N GLY A 145 -3.48 -43.28 19.46
CA GLY A 145 -3.38 -42.19 20.43
C GLY A 145 -2.53 -41.04 19.93
N ALA A 146 -1.30 -41.33 19.47
CA ALA A 146 -0.39 -40.34 18.93
C ALA A 146 -0.95 -39.62 17.70
N ARG A 147 -1.59 -40.34 16.78
CA ARG A 147 -2.28 -39.77 15.61
C ARG A 147 -3.39 -38.80 16.02
N ASN A 148 -4.23 -39.19 16.98
CA ASN A 148 -5.34 -38.36 17.43
C ASN A 148 -4.86 -37.09 18.16
N GLU A 149 -3.77 -37.19 18.92
CA GLU A 149 -3.13 -36.04 19.56
C GLU A 149 -2.52 -35.09 18.53
N TRP A 150 -1.83 -35.62 17.51
CA TRP A 150 -1.29 -34.83 16.40
C TRP A 150 -2.37 -34.03 15.67
N ILE A 151 -3.49 -34.68 15.32
CA ILE A 151 -4.61 -34.02 14.64
C ILE A 151 -5.16 -32.89 15.52
N ARG A 152 -5.37 -33.14 16.82
CA ARG A 152 -5.85 -32.12 17.75
C ARG A 152 -4.89 -30.94 17.86
N GLY A 153 -3.60 -31.21 18.04
CA GLY A 153 -2.57 -30.17 18.15
C GLY A 153 -2.46 -29.32 16.90
N THR A 154 -2.48 -29.96 15.72
CA THR A 154 -2.43 -29.26 14.44
C THR A 154 -3.67 -28.40 14.21
N THR A 155 -4.87 -28.91 14.51
CA THR A 155 -6.11 -28.13 14.42
C THR A 155 -6.09 -26.94 15.39
N SER A 156 -5.61 -27.10 16.62
CA SER A 156 -5.48 -25.99 17.58
C SER A 156 -4.57 -24.89 17.04
N LEU A 157 -3.39 -25.26 16.52
CA LEU A 157 -2.43 -24.31 15.95
C LEU A 157 -3.01 -23.54 14.75
N VAL A 158 -3.78 -24.20 13.88
CA VAL A 158 -4.44 -23.54 12.76
C VAL A 158 -5.52 -22.57 13.24
N THR A 159 -6.36 -22.97 14.21
CA THR A 159 -7.40 -22.09 14.77
C THR A 159 -6.80 -20.89 15.50
N GLU A 160 -5.81 -21.10 16.36
CA GLU A 160 -5.11 -20.03 17.09
C GLU A 160 -4.40 -19.06 16.12
N SER A 161 -3.81 -19.58 15.04
CA SER A 161 -3.23 -18.75 13.99
C SER A 161 -4.28 -17.92 13.26
N LEU A 162 -5.46 -18.47 12.97
CA LEU A 162 -6.55 -17.74 12.32
C LEU A 162 -7.14 -16.67 13.26
N ASP A 163 -7.32 -16.99 14.53
CA ASP A 163 -7.80 -16.04 15.54
C ASP A 163 -6.83 -14.87 15.74
N ALA A 164 -5.52 -15.15 15.77
CA ALA A 164 -4.48 -14.11 15.84
C ALA A 164 -4.51 -13.19 14.61
N MET A 165 -4.70 -13.75 13.40
CA MET A 165 -4.83 -12.95 12.18
C MET A 165 -6.06 -12.05 12.20
N LEU A 166 -7.21 -12.56 12.65
CA LEU A 166 -8.44 -11.77 12.80
C LEU A 166 -8.29 -10.65 13.85
N ALA A 167 -7.51 -10.90 14.90
CA ALA A 167 -7.22 -9.90 15.92
C ALA A 167 -6.27 -8.79 15.40
N GLU A 168 -5.27 -9.13 14.58
CA GLU A 168 -4.36 -8.16 13.98
C GLU A 168 -5.04 -7.28 12.90
N GLU A 169 -5.97 -7.82 12.10
CA GLU A 169 -6.76 -7.01 11.13
C GLU A 169 -7.70 -6.00 11.81
N GLY A 170 -8.09 -6.24 13.07
CA GLY A 170 -8.89 -5.31 13.87
C GLY A 170 -8.10 -4.13 14.45
N GLN A 171 -6.77 -4.15 14.34
CA GLN A 171 -5.86 -3.14 14.87
C GLN A 171 -5.27 -2.30 13.73
N ALA A 172 -6.12 -1.63 12.94
CA ALA A 172 -5.63 -0.57 12.07
C ALA A 172 -4.89 0.47 12.95
N PRO A 173 -3.69 0.95 12.54
CA PRO A 173 -3.00 1.96 13.31
C PRO A 173 -3.90 3.19 13.29
N ASP A 174 -4.39 3.60 14.46
CA ASP A 174 -5.00 4.90 14.65
C ASP A 174 -3.94 5.90 14.20
N SER A 175 -4.13 6.49 13.02
CA SER A 175 -3.25 7.53 12.52
C SER A 175 -3.50 8.72 13.43
N ASP A 176 -2.69 8.82 14.48
CA ASP A 176 -2.64 9.93 15.41
C ASP A 176 -2.16 11.15 14.60
N ILE A 177 -3.09 11.79 13.90
CA ILE A 177 -2.90 13.10 13.30
C ILE A 177 -3.01 14.07 14.48
N SER A 178 -1.93 14.21 15.23
CA SER A 178 -1.79 15.28 16.20
C SER A 178 -1.68 16.59 15.43
N GLU A 179 -2.80 17.31 15.30
CA GLU A 179 -2.82 18.73 14.98
C GLU A 179 -2.10 19.48 16.11
N GLU A 180 -0.79 19.71 15.95
CA GLU A 180 -0.10 20.78 16.67
C GLU A 180 -0.63 22.11 16.12
N GLY A 181 -1.68 22.61 16.75
CA GLY A 181 -2.13 23.99 16.60
C GLY A 181 -1.11 24.92 17.23
N ASP A 182 -0.28 25.54 16.39
CA ASP A 182 0.52 26.71 16.75
C ASP A 182 -0.42 27.85 17.17
N GLY A 183 -0.40 28.16 18.46
CA GLY A 183 -0.93 29.41 19.00
C GLY A 183 0.22 30.31 19.42
N ASP A 184 0.48 31.37 18.63
CA ASP A 184 0.82 32.72 19.10
C ASP A 184 0.49 33.75 18.00
#